data_AF-A0A0V1NSB7-F1
#
_entry.id   AF-A0A0V1NSB7-F1
#
_cell.length_a   1.000
_cell.length_b   1.000
_cell.length_c   1.000
_cell.angle_alpha   90.00
_cell.angle_beta   90.00
_cell.angle_gamma   90.00
#
_symmetry.space_group_name_H-M   'P 1'
#
loop_
_entity.id
_entity.type
_entity.pdbx_description
1 polymer ?
#
loop_
_entity_poly.entity_id
_entity_poly.type
_entity_poly.pdbx_seq_one_letter_code
_entity_poly.pdbx_strand_id
1 'polypeptide(L)'
;MLERRIKNMERTIALHNGVKMPIIGFGTWLAWILLVCKGKSLSDALDIALETGYRHIDTAYVYENEDVVGDAVQQVMDAISKKDHVDSPFY
;
A
#
# COMPACT_ATOMS: atom_id res chain seq x y z
N MET A 1 -10.38 -15.75 -6.90
CA MET A 1 -10.56 -14.37 -7.42
C MET A 1 -9.19 -13.70 -7.67
N LEU A 2 -8.19 -14.45 -8.16
CA LEU A 2 -6.75 -14.14 -8.01
C LEU A 2 -6.09 -13.49 -9.25
N GLU A 3 -6.84 -13.19 -10.31
CA GLU A 3 -6.24 -12.90 -11.63
C GLU A 3 -6.13 -11.41 -12.01
N ARG A 4 -6.42 -10.47 -11.09
CA ARG A 4 -6.33 -9.04 -11.37
C ARG A 4 -5.01 -8.39 -10.90
N ARG A 5 -3.86 -9.02 -11.18
CA ARG A 5 -2.57 -8.32 -11.03
C ARG A 5 -2.39 -7.34 -12.19
N ILE A 6 -2.34 -6.04 -11.89
CA ILE A 6 -2.01 -5.02 -12.88
C ILE A 6 -0.56 -5.27 -13.34
N LYS A 7 -0.36 -5.54 -14.64
CA LYS A 7 0.99 -5.70 -15.22
C LYS A 7 1.80 -4.43 -14.93
N ASN A 8 3.00 -4.60 -14.39
CA ASN A 8 4.02 -3.57 -14.11
C ASN A 8 3.97 -2.79 -12.79
N MET A 9 3.32 -3.28 -11.74
CA MET A 9 3.40 -2.64 -10.42
C MET A 9 4.83 -2.57 -9.83
N GLU A 10 5.77 -3.36 -10.35
CA GLU A 10 7.17 -3.37 -9.91
C GLU A 10 8.06 -2.35 -10.64
N ARG A 11 7.53 -1.59 -11.61
CA ARG A 11 8.35 -0.59 -12.30
C ARG A 11 8.78 0.50 -11.31
N THR A 12 10.09 0.77 -11.30
CA THR A 12 10.70 1.80 -10.47
C THR A 12 11.47 2.80 -11.32
N ILE A 13 11.61 4.02 -10.80
CA ILE A 13 12.53 5.04 -11.32
C ILE A 13 13.61 5.30 -10.28
N ALA A 14 14.84 5.58 -10.72
CA ALA A 14 15.90 6.03 -9.83
C ALA A 14 15.74 7.52 -9.55
N LEU A 15 15.65 7.89 -8.27
CA LEU A 15 15.74 9.28 -7.83
C LEU A 15 17.17 9.80 -7.99
N HIS A 16 17.35 11.12 -7.85
CA HIS A 16 18.67 11.76 -8.00
C HIS A 16 19.75 11.21 -7.04
N ASN A 17 19.34 10.58 -5.94
CA ASN A 17 20.21 9.95 -4.95
C ASN A 17 20.40 8.44 -5.17
N GLY A 18 19.92 7.88 -6.29
CA GLY A 18 20.03 6.46 -6.62
C GLY A 18 18.99 5.55 -5.96
N VAL A 19 18.15 6.06 -5.06
CA VAL A 19 17.05 5.29 -4.46
C VAL A 19 16.01 4.98 -5.53
N LYS A 20 15.55 3.73 -5.58
CA LYS A 20 14.48 3.29 -6.49
C LYS A 20 13.12 3.57 -5.87
N MET A 21 12.27 4.27 -6.60
CA MET A 21 10.90 4.61 -6.19
C MET A 21 9.89 3.96 -7.14
N PRO A 22 8.86 3.27 -6.62
CA PRO A 22 7.76 2.77 -7.47
C PRO A 22 7.09 3.93 -8.20
N ILE A 23 6.90 3.78 -9.51
CA ILE A 23 6.37 4.85 -10.35
C ILE A 23 4.86 5.11 -10.15
N ILE A 24 4.17 4.19 -9.47
CA ILE A 24 2.76 4.32 -9.10
C ILE A 24 2.69 4.38 -7.57
N GLY A 25 2.05 5.43 -7.05
CA GLY A 25 1.78 5.61 -5.62
C GLY A 25 0.28 5.61 -5.31
N PHE A 26 -0.08 5.19 -4.10
CA PHE A 26 -1.44 5.25 -3.56
C PHE A 26 -1.58 6.47 -2.64
N GLY A 27 -2.32 7.49 -3.08
CA GLY A 27 -2.56 8.70 -2.29
C GLY A 27 -3.69 8.54 -1.28
N THR A 28 -3.52 9.14 -0.10
CA THR A 28 -4.45 9.02 1.04
C THR A 28 -5.16 10.32 1.40
N TRP A 29 -4.94 11.40 0.63
CA TRP A 29 -5.61 12.68 0.85
C TRP A 29 -7.15 12.53 0.74
N LEU A 30 -7.87 13.20 1.65
CA LEU A 30 -9.35 13.20 1.71
C LEU A 30 -10.00 11.81 1.90
N ALA A 31 -9.23 10.80 2.30
CA ALA A 31 -9.75 9.45 2.49
C ALA A 31 -10.96 9.42 3.44
N TRP A 32 -10.89 10.15 4.56
CA TRP A 32 -11.99 10.24 5.51
C TRP A 32 -13.29 10.74 4.87
N ILE A 33 -13.28 11.89 4.19
CA ILE A 33 -14.51 12.46 3.64
C ILE A 33 -15.05 11.66 2.44
N LEU A 34 -14.17 11.14 1.57
CA LEU A 34 -14.57 10.45 0.35
C LEU A 34 -15.04 9.01 0.59
N LEU A 35 -14.43 8.30 1.55
CA LEU A 35 -14.73 6.89 1.80
C LEU A 35 -15.92 6.73 2.76
N VAL A 36 -16.05 7.60 3.78
CA VAL A 36 -17.17 7.56 4.73
C VAL A 36 -18.50 7.75 4.00
N CYS A 37 -18.57 8.67 3.04
CA CYS A 37 -19.77 8.87 2.22
C CYS A 37 -20.17 7.63 1.39
N LYS A 38 -19.26 6.67 1.22
CA LYS A 38 -19.48 5.41 0.48
C LYS A 38 -19.56 4.19 1.39
N GLY A 39 -19.55 4.36 2.72
CA GLY A 39 -19.53 3.26 3.68
C GLY A 39 -18.27 2.39 3.56
N LYS A 40 -17.13 3.01 3.22
CA LYS A 40 -15.82 2.35 3.11
C LYS A 40 -14.83 2.99 4.09
N SER A 41 -13.80 2.24 4.48
CA SER A 41 -12.71 2.75 5.31
C SER A 41 -11.42 2.91 4.52
N LEU A 42 -10.49 3.73 5.04
CA LEU A 42 -9.13 3.82 4.48
C LEU A 42 -8.39 2.48 4.60
N SER A 43 -8.63 1.71 5.67
CA SER A 43 -8.08 0.36 5.85
C SER A 43 -8.45 -0.55 4.68
N ASP A 44 -9.74 -0.63 4.33
CA ASP A 44 -10.19 -1.47 3.20
C ASP A 44 -9.48 -1.10 1.88
N ALA A 45 -9.27 0.21 1.68
CA ALA A 45 -8.63 0.71 0.47
C ALA A 45 -7.14 0.38 0.44
N LEU A 46 -6.45 0.49 1.58
CA LEU A 46 -5.05 0.11 1.74
C LEU A 46 -4.85 -1.39 1.56
N ASP A 47 -5.72 -2.22 2.14
CA ASP A 47 -5.68 -3.68 1.98
C ASP A 47 -5.76 -4.07 0.50
N ILE A 48 -6.74 -3.53 -0.21
CA ILE A 48 -6.91 -3.77 -1.66
C ILE A 48 -5.69 -3.26 -2.44
N ALA A 49 -5.16 -2.08 -2.11
CA ALA A 49 -3.99 -1.52 -2.79
C ALA A 49 -2.76 -2.43 -2.61
N LEU A 50 -2.49 -2.87 -1.39
CA LEU A 50 -1.36 -3.74 -1.05
C LEU A 50 -1.48 -5.12 -1.72
N GLU A 51 -2.68 -5.72 -1.70
CA GLU A 51 -3.00 -6.97 -2.40
C GLU A 51 -2.84 -6.84 -3.93
N THR A 52 -3.20 -5.69 -4.49
CA THR A 52 -3.06 -5.40 -5.93
C THR A 52 -1.59 -5.19 -6.34
N GLY A 53 -0.71 -4.93 -5.38
CA GLY A 53 0.73 -4.80 -5.60
C GLY A 53 1.30 -3.39 -5.44
N TYR A 54 0.55 -2.44 -4.88
CA TYR A 54 1.11 -1.14 -4.52
C TYR A 54 2.22 -1.30 -3.48
N ARG A 55 3.30 -0.54 -3.66
CA ARG A 55 4.48 -0.52 -2.76
C ARG A 55 4.93 0.89 -2.39
N HIS A 56 4.18 1.89 -2.83
CA HIS A 56 4.42 3.29 -2.54
C HIS A 56 3.09 3.88 -2.08
N ILE A 57 3.05 4.30 -0.82
CA ILE A 57 1.90 4.94 -0.19
C ILE A 57 2.28 6.40 0.06
N ASP A 58 1.44 7.32 -0.40
CA ASP A 58 1.59 8.75 -0.23
C ASP A 58 0.65 9.24 0.87
N THR A 59 1.23 9.84 1.90
CA THR A 59 0.52 10.41 3.06
C THR A 59 1.21 11.68 3.54
N ALA A 60 0.53 12.40 4.43
CA ALA A 60 1.05 13.59 5.09
C ALA A 60 0.36 13.79 6.45
N TYR A 61 1.09 14.36 7.40
CA TYR A 61 0.58 14.71 8.74
C TYR A 61 -0.78 15.44 8.73
N VAL A 62 -0.96 16.40 7.82
CA VAL A 62 -2.20 17.19 7.72
C VAL A 62 -3.42 16.38 7.26
N TYR A 63 -3.23 15.14 6.80
CA TYR A 63 -4.34 14.26 6.44
C TYR A 63 -4.96 13.58 7.66
N GLU A 64 -4.29 13.65 8.82
CA GLU A 64 -4.76 13.10 10.10
C GLU A 64 -5.16 11.61 10.01
N ASN A 65 -4.42 10.83 9.22
CA ASN A 65 -4.69 9.41 8.96
C ASN A 65 -3.43 8.53 8.88
N GLU A 66 -2.28 9.06 9.30
CA GLU A 66 -0.99 8.34 9.28
C GLU A 66 -0.96 7.14 10.23
N ASP A 67 -1.78 7.15 11.27
CA ASP A 67 -2.02 6.02 12.18
C ASP A 67 -2.56 4.80 11.42
N VAL A 68 -3.62 4.98 10.63
CA VAL A 68 -4.23 3.91 9.82
C VAL A 68 -3.26 3.41 8.75
N VAL A 69 -2.49 4.32 8.14
CA VAL A 69 -1.45 3.95 7.16
C VAL A 69 -0.34 3.14 7.83
N GLY A 70 0.13 3.57 9.01
CA GLY A 70 1.17 2.90 9.78
C GLY A 70 0.77 1.48 10.16
N ASP A 71 -0.46 1.28 10.63
CA ASP A 71 -1.00 -0.04 10.96
C ASP A 71 -1.00 -0.98 9.75
N ALA A 72 -1.44 -0.50 8.58
CA ALA A 72 -1.45 -1.29 7.35
C ALA A 72 -0.02 -1.69 6.91
N VAL A 73 0.93 -0.76 6.99
CA VAL A 73 2.34 -1.04 6.69
C VAL A 73 2.93 -2.05 7.66
N GLN A 74 2.66 -1.91 8.97
CA GLN A 74 3.15 -2.83 9.99
C GLN A 74 2.64 -4.25 9.77
N GLN A 75 1.35 -4.41 9.44
CA GLN A 75 0.78 -5.73 9.13
C GLN A 75 1.50 -6.43 7.98
N VAL A 76 1.87 -5.68 6.93
CA VAL A 76 2.65 -6.24 5.81
C VAL A 76 4.06 -6.64 6.26
N MET A 77 4.74 -5.80 7.05
CA MET A 77 6.07 -6.10 7.57
C MET A 77 6.07 -7.33 8.47
N ASP A 78 5.04 -7.49 9.31
CA ASP A 78 4.85 -8.66 10.16
C ASP A 78 4.59 -9.92 9.32
N ALA A 79 3.77 -9.81 8.26
CA ALA A 79 3.48 -10.91 7.35
C ALA A 79 4.73 -11.36 6.57
N ILE A 80 5.60 -10.42 6.18
CA ILE A 80 6.89 -10.72 5.56
C ILE A 80 7.81 -11.42 6.56
N SER A 81 7.92 -10.90 7.78
CA SER A 81 8.80 -11.46 8.82
C SER A 81 8.39 -12.89 9.22
N LYS A 82 7.09 -13.20 9.20
CA LYS A 82 6.57 -14.56 9.46
C LYS A 82 6.78 -15.52 8.28
N LYS A 83 6.94 -15.01 7.06
CA LYS A 83 7.14 -15.80 5.83
C LYS A 83 8.56 -16.32 5.64
N ASP A 84 9.54 -15.73 6.31
CA ASP A 84 10.91 -16.28 6.37
C ASP A 84 10.98 -17.65 7.09
N HIS A 85 9.83 -18.25 7.46
CA HIS A 85 9.71 -19.58 8.02
C HIS A 85 8.90 -20.60 7.20
N VAL A 86 8.08 -20.24 6.20
CA VAL A 86 7.42 -21.22 5.30
C VAL A 86 6.99 -20.56 3.98
N ASP A 87 7.32 -21.21 2.86
CA ASP A 87 6.94 -20.90 1.47
C ASP A 87 5.52 -20.32 1.33
N SER A 88 5.38 -19.17 0.65
CA SER A 88 4.06 -18.57 0.43
C SER A 88 3.99 -17.73 -0.86
N PRO A 89 2.88 -17.77 -1.60
CA PRO A 89 2.79 -17.44 -3.03
C PRO A 89 2.65 -15.93 -3.33
N PHE A 90 3.14 -15.06 -2.44
CA PHE A 90 3.08 -13.61 -2.67
C PHE A 90 4.29 -13.07 -3.44
N TYR A 91 5.16 -13.95 -3.91
CA TYR A 91 6.10 -13.71 -5.02
C TYR A 91 6.00 -14.89 -5.98
#